data_AF-A0A7J9Z891-F1
#
_entry.id   AF-A0A7J9Z891-F1
#
_cell.length_a   1.000
_cell.length_b   1.000
_cell.length_c   1.000
_cell.angle_alpha   90.00
_cell.angle_beta   90.00
_cell.angle_gamma   90.00
#
_symmetry.space_group_name_H-M   'P 1'
#
loop_
_entity.id
_entity.type
_entity.pdbx_description
1 polymer ?
#
loop_
_entity_poly.entity_id
_entity_poly.type
_entity_poly.pdbx_seq_one_letter_code
_entity_poly.pdbx_strand_id
1 'polypeptide(L)'
;MSAGQDGRYAGGARAAAVTAAVTLGLWVWLAWAMVEAGTGPPTVQAVAWAVVVLGLPFAIAAAAVAWHVARAARGPDAAARLLALATAGRHGRGDEWGAAMRAELASITDPAERRQFALGFALTALRTDWGRMPRLVATVSFLGFAALTFAASRIMLAGDRGGILVGALVPGLVLLAVGLVAARSGRSFRAGLESGVVGLLAALAGVLVAAVPEAVTWYHEAGAWILDGDAPMHGIAGPGEAVRNALSGLSFFYLLVSAPWPVIGAALGAWRRRRPEVAAPPADAPAGSTGSAQTPELGHRAQASTGVLRRA
;
A
#
# COMPACT_ATOMS: atom_id res chain seq x y z
N MET A 1 -27.37 31.09 -12.39
CA MET A 1 -25.90 31.26 -12.22
C MET A 1 -25.20 29.90 -11.95
N SER A 2 -25.49 28.83 -12.70
CA SER A 2 -24.97 27.47 -12.38
C SER A 2 -23.95 26.89 -13.37
N ALA A 3 -23.52 27.61 -14.41
CA ALA A 3 -22.59 27.07 -15.41
C ALA A 3 -21.11 27.07 -14.97
N GLY A 4 -20.77 27.63 -13.81
CA GLY A 4 -19.36 27.84 -13.37
C GLY A 4 -18.78 26.78 -12.43
N GLN A 5 -19.60 25.90 -11.84
CA GLN A 5 -19.16 24.96 -10.80
C GLN A 5 -18.86 23.54 -11.31
N ASP A 6 -19.39 23.13 -12.47
CA ASP A 6 -19.12 21.81 -13.07
C ASP A 6 -17.65 21.61 -13.48
N GLY A 7 -16.93 22.71 -13.76
CA GLY A 7 -15.52 22.66 -14.16
C GLY A 7 -14.56 22.24 -13.02
N ARG A 8 -14.90 22.50 -11.76
CA ARG A 8 -13.98 22.26 -10.62
C ARG A 8 -14.03 20.83 -10.10
N TYR A 9 -15.17 20.13 -10.22
CA TYR A 9 -15.33 18.73 -9.81
C TYR A 9 -14.74 17.73 -10.79
N ALA A 10 -14.73 18.08 -12.08
CA ALA A 10 -13.96 17.34 -13.06
C ALA A 10 -12.45 17.38 -12.72
N GLY A 11 -11.97 18.45 -12.09
CA GLY A 11 -10.54 18.67 -11.80
C GLY A 11 -9.90 17.63 -10.87
N GLY A 12 -10.56 17.20 -9.79
CA GLY A 12 -9.98 16.27 -8.83
C GLY A 12 -9.92 14.81 -9.32
N ALA A 13 -11.00 14.34 -9.95
CA ALA A 13 -11.03 13.02 -10.57
C ALA A 13 -10.11 12.98 -11.81
N ARG A 14 -10.04 14.08 -12.58
CA ARG A 14 -9.05 14.23 -13.65
C ARG A 14 -7.64 14.26 -13.08
N ALA A 15 -7.37 14.95 -11.97
CA ALA A 15 -6.03 15.01 -11.37
C ALA A 15 -5.57 13.62 -10.92
N ALA A 16 -6.41 12.84 -10.22
CA ALA A 16 -6.07 11.47 -9.81
C ALA A 16 -5.91 10.51 -11.01
N ALA A 17 -6.78 10.62 -12.01
CA ALA A 17 -6.66 9.85 -13.25
C ALA A 17 -5.41 10.25 -14.06
N VAL A 18 -5.07 11.54 -14.08
CA VAL A 18 -3.85 12.08 -14.69
C VAL A 18 -2.64 11.61 -13.91
N THR A 19 -2.64 11.62 -12.58
CA THR A 19 -1.51 11.09 -11.79
C THR A 19 -1.33 9.59 -12.07
N ALA A 20 -2.40 8.80 -12.04
CA ALA A 20 -2.31 7.37 -12.36
C ALA A 20 -1.85 7.12 -13.80
N ALA A 21 -2.37 7.89 -14.77
CA ALA A 21 -1.98 7.79 -16.18
C ALA A 21 -0.53 8.28 -16.42
N VAL A 22 -0.07 9.30 -15.69
CA VAL A 22 1.30 9.80 -15.73
C VAL A 22 2.23 8.79 -15.08
N THR A 23 1.87 8.19 -13.95
CA THR A 23 2.69 7.14 -13.32
C THR A 23 2.77 5.90 -14.21
N LEU A 24 1.63 5.45 -14.77
CA LEU A 24 1.59 4.35 -15.73
C LEU A 24 2.38 4.69 -17.00
N GLY A 25 2.19 5.89 -17.54
CA GLY A 25 2.89 6.41 -18.71
C GLY A 25 4.39 6.55 -18.49
N LEU A 26 4.82 6.96 -17.29
CA LEU A 26 6.23 7.02 -16.90
C LEU A 26 6.83 5.61 -16.82
N TRP A 27 6.11 4.64 -16.28
CA TRP A 27 6.54 3.23 -16.26
C TRP A 27 6.59 2.62 -17.66
N VAL A 28 5.58 2.87 -18.51
CA VAL A 28 5.56 2.43 -19.91
C VAL A 28 6.67 3.10 -20.70
N TRP A 29 6.90 4.40 -20.50
CA TRP A 29 8.00 5.13 -21.12
C TRP A 29 9.36 4.65 -20.63
N LEU A 30 9.54 4.33 -19.34
CA LEU A 30 10.76 3.73 -18.81
C LEU A 30 11.02 2.34 -19.40
N ALA A 31 9.98 1.50 -19.46
CA ALA A 31 10.06 0.19 -20.10
C ALA A 31 10.36 0.32 -21.60
N TRP A 32 9.71 1.25 -22.28
CA TRP A 32 9.94 1.55 -23.70
C TRP A 32 11.34 2.10 -23.95
N ALA A 33 11.80 3.08 -23.17
CA ALA A 33 13.14 3.65 -23.27
C ALA A 33 14.23 2.61 -22.98
N MET A 34 13.98 1.63 -22.10
CA MET A 34 14.89 0.50 -21.88
C MET A 34 14.87 -0.51 -23.03
N VAL A 35 13.75 -0.68 -23.72
CA VAL A 35 13.62 -1.54 -24.92
C VAL A 35 14.21 -0.86 -26.17
N GLU A 36 14.02 0.44 -26.33
CA GLU A 36 14.48 1.26 -27.46
C GLU A 36 15.97 1.58 -27.34
N ALA A 37 16.51 1.65 -26.11
CA ALA A 37 17.94 1.55 -25.85
C ALA A 37 18.53 0.14 -26.15
N GLY A 38 17.72 -0.76 -26.72
CA GLY A 38 18.00 -2.15 -27.06
C GLY A 38 19.05 -2.37 -28.15
N THR A 39 20.29 -1.98 -27.88
CA THR A 39 21.49 -2.74 -28.27
C THR A 39 22.27 -3.24 -27.03
N GLY A 40 21.61 -3.30 -25.86
CA GLY A 40 22.19 -3.81 -24.63
C GLY A 40 22.15 -5.34 -24.50
N PRO A 41 23.09 -5.96 -23.75
CA PRO A 41 23.15 -7.40 -23.53
C PRO A 41 21.86 -7.98 -22.94
N PRO A 42 21.59 -9.29 -23.11
CA PRO A 42 20.32 -9.95 -22.72
C PRO A 42 19.88 -9.75 -21.26
N THR A 43 20.80 -9.39 -20.38
CA THR A 43 20.54 -8.98 -18.99
C THR A 43 19.71 -7.69 -18.88
N VAL A 44 19.90 -6.72 -19.77
CA VAL A 44 19.12 -5.45 -19.80
C VAL A 44 17.66 -5.73 -20.20
N GLN A 45 17.45 -6.63 -21.16
CA GLN A 45 16.10 -7.10 -21.54
C GLN A 45 15.43 -7.86 -20.39
N ALA A 46 16.15 -8.73 -19.68
CA ALA A 46 15.60 -9.45 -18.54
C ALA A 46 15.18 -8.50 -17.40
N VAL A 47 15.96 -7.44 -17.14
CA VAL A 47 15.62 -6.40 -16.15
C VAL A 47 14.41 -5.58 -16.59
N ALA A 48 14.32 -5.19 -17.87
CA ALA A 48 13.15 -4.49 -18.41
C ALA A 48 11.87 -5.34 -18.29
N TRP A 49 11.94 -6.64 -18.61
CA TRP A 49 10.83 -7.56 -18.43
C TRP A 49 10.47 -7.77 -16.96
N ALA A 50 11.46 -7.86 -16.07
CA ALA A 50 11.23 -7.96 -14.64
C ALA A 50 10.54 -6.70 -14.10
N VAL A 51 10.99 -5.50 -14.50
CA VAL A 51 10.33 -4.22 -14.20
C VAL A 51 8.84 -4.25 -14.62
N VAL A 52 8.56 -4.70 -15.84
CA VAL A 52 7.18 -4.77 -16.35
C VAL A 52 6.38 -5.81 -15.54
N VAL A 53 6.89 -7.02 -15.36
CA VAL A 53 6.19 -8.12 -14.67
C VAL A 53 5.94 -7.80 -13.21
N LEU A 54 6.85 -7.10 -12.53
CA LEU A 54 6.79 -6.80 -11.10
C LEU A 54 6.11 -5.47 -10.82
N GLY A 55 6.23 -4.49 -11.71
CA GLY A 55 5.49 -3.23 -11.66
C GLY A 55 4.00 -3.41 -12.02
N LEU A 56 3.68 -4.39 -12.86
CA LEU A 56 2.30 -4.67 -13.29
C LEU A 56 1.35 -4.97 -12.12
N PRO A 57 1.66 -5.81 -11.11
CA PRO A 57 0.84 -5.97 -9.92
C PRO A 57 0.54 -4.66 -9.18
N PHE A 58 1.52 -3.76 -9.06
CA PHE A 58 1.31 -2.46 -8.41
C PHE A 58 0.48 -1.52 -9.27
N ALA A 59 0.71 -1.51 -10.58
CA ALA A 59 -0.12 -0.77 -11.52
C ALA A 59 -1.57 -1.28 -11.53
N ILE A 60 -1.77 -2.61 -11.50
CA ILE A 60 -3.09 -3.25 -11.38
C ILE A 60 -3.72 -2.92 -10.03
N ALA A 61 -2.98 -2.96 -8.92
CA ALA A 61 -3.50 -2.61 -7.61
C ALA A 61 -3.89 -1.12 -7.51
N ALA A 62 -3.05 -0.21 -8.03
CA ALA A 62 -3.34 1.21 -8.10
C ALA A 62 -4.54 1.48 -9.02
N ALA A 63 -4.61 0.83 -10.17
CA ALA A 63 -5.74 0.91 -11.09
C ALA A 63 -7.02 0.32 -10.47
N ALA A 64 -6.92 -0.77 -9.71
CA ALA A 64 -8.06 -1.37 -9.01
C ALA A 64 -8.55 -0.47 -7.88
N VAL A 65 -7.66 0.14 -7.09
CA VAL A 65 -8.03 1.12 -6.06
C VAL A 65 -8.65 2.36 -6.72
N ALA A 66 -8.04 2.91 -7.76
CA ALA A 66 -8.56 4.04 -8.51
C ALA A 66 -9.93 3.71 -9.14
N TRP A 67 -10.08 2.51 -9.70
CA TRP A 67 -11.36 2.00 -10.20
C TRP A 67 -12.38 1.91 -9.08
N HIS A 68 -12.04 1.28 -7.96
CA HIS A 68 -12.97 1.11 -6.83
C HIS A 68 -13.38 2.46 -6.24
N VAL A 69 -12.47 3.43 -6.14
CA VAL A 69 -12.77 4.81 -5.74
C VAL A 69 -13.65 5.50 -6.79
N ALA A 70 -13.32 5.40 -8.08
CA ALA A 70 -14.10 5.99 -9.15
C ALA A 70 -15.51 5.37 -9.26
N ARG A 71 -15.62 4.06 -9.03
CA ARG A 71 -16.88 3.30 -9.00
C ARG A 71 -17.69 3.64 -7.75
N ALA A 72 -17.03 3.75 -6.59
CA ALA A 72 -17.64 4.22 -5.35
C ALA A 72 -18.11 5.67 -5.47
N ALA A 73 -17.43 6.50 -6.27
CA ALA A 73 -17.82 7.88 -6.56
C ALA A 73 -18.96 8.01 -7.61
N ARG A 74 -19.40 6.90 -8.21
CA ARG A 74 -20.53 6.86 -9.17
C ARG A 74 -21.81 6.40 -8.49
N GLY A 75 -22.93 6.92 -8.96
CA GLY A 75 -24.27 6.57 -8.48
C GLY A 75 -24.80 7.51 -7.38
N PRO A 76 -26.08 7.31 -6.99
CA PRO A 76 -26.79 8.16 -6.03
C PRO A 76 -26.20 8.10 -4.61
N ASP A 77 -25.56 6.98 -4.23
CA ASP A 77 -24.96 6.79 -2.90
C ASP A 77 -23.45 7.07 -2.85
N ALA A 78 -22.91 7.74 -3.87
CA ALA A 78 -21.48 7.91 -4.03
C ALA A 78 -20.80 8.54 -2.79
N ALA A 79 -21.45 9.55 -2.24
CA ALA A 79 -20.98 10.25 -1.06
C ALA A 79 -20.92 9.33 0.18
N ALA A 80 -21.94 8.49 0.38
CA ALA A 80 -21.99 7.54 1.49
C ALA A 80 -20.92 6.45 1.37
N ARG A 81 -20.63 5.97 0.14
CA ARG A 81 -19.58 4.98 -0.10
C ARG A 81 -18.18 5.55 0.10
N LEU A 82 -17.93 6.78 -0.36
CA LEU A 82 -16.66 7.47 -0.12
C LEU A 82 -16.43 7.71 1.37
N LEU A 83 -17.47 8.14 2.09
CA LEU A 83 -17.41 8.35 3.53
C LEU A 83 -17.19 7.03 4.29
N ALA A 84 -17.86 5.95 3.88
CA ALA A 84 -17.63 4.61 4.41
C ALA A 84 -16.20 4.12 4.16
N LEU A 85 -15.63 4.39 2.98
CA LEU A 85 -14.23 4.06 2.66
C LEU A 85 -13.22 4.87 3.49
N ALA A 86 -13.50 6.16 3.70
CA ALA A 86 -12.67 7.05 4.51
C ALA A 86 -12.68 6.66 6.00
N THR A 87 -13.81 6.12 6.48
CA THR A 87 -14.00 5.71 7.88
C THR A 87 -13.73 4.23 8.12
N ALA A 88 -13.68 3.40 7.08
CA ALA A 88 -13.44 1.96 7.17
C ALA A 88 -12.08 1.66 7.85
N GLY A 89 -12.15 0.93 8.97
CA GLY A 89 -11.00 0.51 9.76
C GLY A 89 -10.61 1.46 10.89
N ARG A 90 -11.38 2.52 11.15
CA ARG A 90 -11.23 3.36 12.34
C ARG A 90 -12.05 2.73 13.47
N HIS A 91 -11.43 2.49 14.62
CA HIS A 91 -12.08 1.97 15.82
C HIS A 91 -12.08 3.03 16.93
N GLY A 92 -13.13 3.09 17.75
CA GLY A 92 -13.21 3.95 18.93
C GLY A 92 -13.86 5.31 18.64
N ARG A 93 -13.22 6.43 19.02
CA ARG A 93 -13.73 7.80 18.72
C ARG A 93 -14.02 8.05 17.24
N GLY A 94 -13.41 7.25 16.34
CA GLY A 94 -13.68 7.29 14.91
C GLY A 94 -15.08 6.78 14.52
N ASP A 95 -15.70 5.94 15.34
CA ASP A 95 -17.05 5.42 15.08
C ASP A 95 -18.12 6.48 15.36
N GLU A 96 -17.99 7.21 16.47
CA GLU A 96 -18.85 8.36 16.82
C GLU A 96 -18.68 9.49 15.80
N TRP A 97 -17.43 9.81 15.45
CA TRP A 97 -17.14 10.83 14.45
C TRP A 97 -17.65 10.42 13.06
N GLY A 98 -17.46 9.15 12.67
CA GLY A 98 -18.00 8.60 11.43
C GLY A 98 -19.53 8.56 11.41
N ALA A 99 -20.18 8.37 12.55
CA ALA A 99 -21.64 8.48 12.69
C ALA A 99 -22.11 9.93 12.54
N ALA A 100 -21.46 10.88 13.21
CA ALA A 100 -21.75 12.31 13.09
C ALA A 100 -21.62 12.79 11.64
N MET A 101 -20.58 12.35 10.93
CA MET A 101 -20.36 12.73 9.53
C MET A 101 -21.34 12.06 8.57
N ARG A 102 -21.85 10.87 8.90
CA ARG A 102 -22.98 10.26 8.18
C ARG A 102 -24.28 11.00 8.42
N ALA A 103 -24.51 11.48 9.64
CA ALA A 103 -25.67 12.30 9.98
C ALA A 103 -25.63 13.66 9.25
N GLU A 104 -24.47 14.32 9.24
CA GLU A 104 -24.26 15.55 8.48
C GLU A 104 -24.43 15.32 6.97
N LEU A 105 -23.88 14.22 6.45
CA LEU A 105 -24.08 13.87 5.03
C LEU A 105 -25.56 13.57 4.69
N ALA A 106 -26.36 13.15 5.68
CA ALA A 106 -27.80 12.91 5.50
C ALA A 106 -28.64 14.18 5.62
N SER A 107 -28.15 15.22 6.30
CA SER A 107 -28.83 16.52 6.40
C SER A 107 -28.68 17.37 5.13
N ILE A 108 -27.62 17.15 4.34
CA ILE A 108 -27.40 17.84 3.06
C ILE A 108 -28.34 17.26 1.98
N THR A 109 -29.28 18.07 1.50
CA THR A 109 -30.26 17.67 0.47
C THR A 109 -29.69 17.71 -0.94
N ASP A 110 -28.79 18.65 -1.24
CA ASP A 110 -28.21 18.80 -2.57
C ASP A 110 -27.17 17.70 -2.86
N PRO A 111 -27.35 16.87 -3.91
CA PRO A 111 -26.41 15.82 -4.26
C PRO A 111 -25.01 16.33 -4.62
N ALA A 112 -24.87 17.55 -5.17
CA ALA A 112 -23.56 18.11 -5.49
C ALA A 112 -22.80 18.51 -4.21
N GLU A 113 -23.46 19.20 -3.28
CA GLU A 113 -22.92 19.52 -1.96
C GLU A 113 -22.59 18.27 -1.14
N ARG A 114 -23.44 17.22 -1.17
CA ARG A 114 -23.13 15.92 -0.52
C ARG A 114 -21.83 15.32 -1.02
N ARG A 115 -21.57 15.35 -2.34
CA ARG A 115 -20.32 14.84 -2.92
C ARG A 115 -19.12 15.67 -2.50
N GLN A 116 -19.26 17.00 -2.48
CA GLN A 116 -18.21 17.92 -2.06
C GLN A 116 -17.82 17.70 -0.60
N PHE A 117 -18.83 17.60 0.26
CA PHE A 117 -18.66 17.29 1.66
C PHE A 117 -17.93 15.96 1.82
N ALA A 118 -18.38 14.88 1.17
CA ALA A 118 -17.73 13.57 1.28
C ALA A 118 -16.29 13.56 0.74
N LEU A 119 -15.99 14.27 -0.34
CA LEU A 119 -14.63 14.38 -0.90
C LEU A 119 -13.72 15.24 -0.02
N GLY A 120 -14.20 16.42 0.40
CA GLY A 120 -13.47 17.31 1.30
C GLY A 120 -13.18 16.61 2.63
N PHE A 121 -14.16 15.87 3.13
CA PHE A 121 -14.01 15.02 4.30
C PHE A 121 -13.00 13.91 4.08
N ALA A 122 -13.08 13.13 3.00
CA ALA A 122 -12.13 12.07 2.71
C ALA A 122 -10.69 12.60 2.61
N LEU A 123 -10.49 13.75 1.95
CA LEU A 123 -9.18 14.41 1.86
C LEU A 123 -8.70 14.94 3.21
N THR A 124 -9.59 15.50 4.02
CA THR A 124 -9.26 16.01 5.36
C THR A 124 -8.95 14.85 6.29
N ALA A 125 -9.75 13.79 6.29
CA ALA A 125 -9.51 12.56 7.03
C ALA A 125 -8.17 11.91 6.63
N LEU A 126 -7.77 11.98 5.36
CA LEU A 126 -6.43 11.54 4.92
C LEU A 126 -5.30 12.46 5.43
N ARG A 127 -5.53 13.79 5.49
CA ARG A 127 -4.51 14.77 5.91
C ARG A 127 -4.35 14.87 7.43
N THR A 128 -5.45 14.89 8.17
CA THR A 128 -5.49 15.14 9.60
C THR A 128 -5.10 13.89 10.40
N ASP A 129 -5.36 12.70 9.86
CA ASP A 129 -4.97 11.41 10.48
C ASP A 129 -3.61 10.88 10.00
N TRP A 130 -2.86 11.65 9.21
CA TRP A 130 -1.40 11.51 9.17
C TRP A 130 -0.84 12.00 10.50
N GLY A 131 -1.10 11.22 11.55
CA GLY A 131 -0.62 11.45 12.90
C GLY A 131 0.90 11.46 12.97
N ARG A 132 1.44 11.60 14.17
CA ARG A 132 2.90 11.60 14.40
C ARG A 132 3.58 10.32 13.91
N MET A 133 2.86 9.19 13.88
CA MET A 133 3.41 7.87 13.58
C MET A 133 3.87 7.71 12.11
N PRO A 134 3.06 7.96 11.06
CA PRO A 134 3.55 7.90 9.68
C PRO A 134 4.74 8.84 9.40
N ARG A 135 4.73 10.03 10.00
CA ARG A 135 5.86 10.98 9.89
C ARG A 135 7.11 10.44 10.56
N LEU A 136 6.98 9.91 11.78
CA LEU A 136 8.08 9.29 12.50
C LEU A 136 8.64 8.08 11.71
N VAL A 137 7.77 7.21 11.20
CA VAL A 137 8.17 6.07 10.36
C VAL A 137 8.91 6.56 9.12
N ALA A 138 8.38 7.57 8.41
CA ALA A 138 9.06 8.13 7.25
C ALA A 138 10.44 8.70 7.62
N THR A 139 10.53 9.53 8.65
CA THR A 139 11.79 10.16 9.08
C THR A 139 12.81 9.12 9.54
N VAL A 140 12.41 8.17 10.38
CA VAL A 140 13.30 7.11 10.88
C VAL A 140 13.76 6.21 9.75
N SER A 141 12.86 5.79 8.86
CA SER A 141 13.23 5.00 7.68
C SER A 141 14.18 5.78 6.77
N PHE A 142 13.84 7.03 6.41
CA PHE A 142 14.70 7.84 5.55
C PHE A 142 16.12 7.99 6.12
N LEU A 143 16.24 8.45 7.37
CA LEU A 143 17.53 8.70 8.00
C LEU A 143 18.29 7.40 8.26
N GLY A 144 17.60 6.37 8.72
CA GLY A 144 18.20 5.07 9.01
C GLY A 144 18.76 4.39 7.77
N PHE A 145 18.02 4.39 6.67
CA PHE A 145 18.48 3.81 5.41
C PHE A 145 19.55 4.65 4.72
N ALA A 146 19.45 5.99 4.77
CA ALA A 146 20.52 6.84 4.26
C ALA A 146 21.85 6.60 5.01
N ALA A 147 21.80 6.57 6.35
CA ALA A 147 22.97 6.31 7.18
C ALA A 147 23.53 4.90 6.97
N LEU A 148 22.67 3.88 6.85
CA LEU A 148 23.09 2.51 6.59
C LEU A 148 23.73 2.35 5.22
N THR A 149 23.15 2.93 4.17
CA THR A 149 23.71 2.90 2.81
C THR A 149 25.06 3.60 2.77
N PHE A 150 25.18 4.78 3.38
CA PHE A 150 26.45 5.50 3.48
C PHE A 150 27.51 4.68 4.25
N ALA A 151 27.18 4.17 5.43
CA ALA A 151 28.12 3.37 6.23
C ALA A 151 28.55 2.09 5.51
N ALA A 152 27.60 1.37 4.89
CA ALA A 152 27.90 0.18 4.10
C ALA A 152 28.82 0.51 2.94
N SER A 153 28.52 1.59 2.20
CA SER A 153 29.35 2.08 1.11
C SER A 153 30.79 2.32 1.56
N ARG A 154 31.01 3.07 2.64
CA ARG A 154 32.36 3.38 3.14
C ARG A 154 33.11 2.15 3.66
N ILE A 155 32.42 1.21 4.32
CA ILE A 155 33.04 -0.03 4.81
C ILE A 155 33.46 -0.91 3.63
N MET A 156 32.60 -1.06 2.62
CA MET A 156 32.91 -1.88 1.44
C MET A 156 34.04 -1.28 0.61
N LEU A 157 34.02 0.04 0.39
CA LEU A 157 35.08 0.76 -0.33
C LEU A 157 36.45 0.63 0.35
N ALA A 158 36.49 0.61 1.68
CA ALA A 158 37.74 0.44 2.44
C ALA A 158 38.21 -1.03 2.53
N GLY A 159 37.35 -2.00 2.24
CA GLY A 159 37.55 -3.40 2.60
C GLY A 159 37.98 -4.34 1.46
N ASP A 160 38.22 -3.84 0.24
CA ASP A 160 38.38 -4.64 -0.99
C ASP A 160 37.22 -5.64 -1.21
N ARG A 161 36.05 -5.38 -0.63
CA ARG A 161 34.93 -6.33 -0.57
C ARG A 161 33.69 -5.67 -1.14
N GLY A 162 33.26 -6.13 -2.32
CA GLY A 162 31.91 -6.13 -2.90
C GLY A 162 31.07 -4.84 -2.82
N GLY A 163 30.21 -4.61 -3.81
CA GLY A 163 29.28 -3.48 -3.78
C GLY A 163 28.22 -3.58 -2.68
N ILE A 164 27.43 -2.52 -2.52
CA ILE A 164 26.47 -2.39 -1.42
C ILE A 164 25.30 -3.40 -1.46
N LEU A 165 25.17 -4.20 -2.52
CA LEU A 165 24.15 -5.25 -2.64
C LEU A 165 24.27 -6.37 -1.60
N VAL A 166 25.42 -6.56 -0.95
CA VAL A 166 25.60 -7.57 0.10
C VAL A 166 24.59 -7.39 1.25
N GLY A 167 24.11 -6.16 1.47
CA GLY A 167 23.11 -5.83 2.49
C GLY A 167 21.64 -5.90 2.04
N ALA A 168 21.33 -6.39 0.84
CA ALA A 168 20.02 -6.22 0.19
C ALA A 168 18.80 -6.78 0.96
N LEU A 169 19.01 -7.72 1.91
CA LEU A 169 17.92 -8.30 2.71
C LEU A 169 17.53 -7.46 3.94
N VAL A 170 18.44 -6.63 4.47
CA VAL A 170 18.19 -5.82 5.66
C VAL A 170 17.00 -4.88 5.47
N PRO A 171 16.84 -4.20 4.31
CA PRO A 171 15.66 -3.38 4.05
C PRO A 171 14.33 -4.09 4.19
N GLY A 172 14.23 -5.29 3.61
CA GLY A 172 13.02 -6.09 3.66
C GLY A 172 12.61 -6.43 5.10
N LEU A 173 13.57 -6.85 5.94
CA LEU A 173 13.30 -7.22 7.33
C LEU A 173 12.80 -6.02 8.17
N VAL A 174 13.43 -4.85 8.01
CA VAL A 174 13.01 -3.62 8.70
C VAL A 174 11.60 -3.22 8.26
N LEU A 175 11.30 -3.26 6.96
CA LEU A 175 9.99 -2.91 6.44
C LEU A 175 8.89 -3.91 6.84
N LEU A 176 9.23 -5.21 6.95
CA LEU A 176 8.36 -6.21 7.56
C LEU A 176 8.04 -5.83 9.01
N ALA A 177 9.06 -5.47 9.79
CA ALA A 177 8.87 -5.08 11.19
C ALA A 177 8.00 -3.82 11.33
N VAL A 178 8.21 -2.81 10.47
CA VAL A 178 7.39 -1.60 10.42
C VAL A 178 5.92 -1.94 10.15
N GLY A 179 5.65 -2.72 9.08
CA GLY A 179 4.29 -3.12 8.74
C GLY A 179 3.62 -3.96 9.83
N LEU A 180 4.39 -4.86 10.46
CA LEU A 180 3.94 -5.71 11.55
C LEU A 180 3.57 -4.93 12.81
N VAL A 181 4.46 -4.04 13.27
CA VAL A 181 4.25 -3.22 14.47
C VAL A 181 3.10 -2.25 14.25
N ALA A 182 3.05 -1.58 13.09
CA ALA A 182 1.96 -0.67 12.77
C ALA A 182 0.60 -1.38 12.69
N ALA A 183 0.53 -2.56 12.06
CA ALA A 183 -0.70 -3.36 12.03
C ALA A 183 -1.15 -3.80 13.43
N ARG A 184 -0.20 -4.15 14.32
CA ARG A 184 -0.51 -4.53 15.70
C ARG A 184 -1.01 -3.36 16.54
N SER A 185 -0.32 -2.23 16.47
CA SER A 185 -0.63 -1.02 17.22
C SER A 185 -1.94 -0.39 16.75
N GLY A 186 -2.13 -0.26 15.42
CA GLY A 186 -3.35 0.24 14.80
C GLY A 186 -4.48 -0.79 14.74
N ARG A 187 -4.22 -2.04 15.14
CA ARG A 187 -5.16 -3.17 15.15
C ARG A 187 -5.82 -3.47 13.80
N SER A 188 -5.20 -3.06 12.69
CA SER A 188 -5.76 -3.23 11.35
C SER A 188 -4.67 -3.48 10.30
N PHE A 189 -5.00 -4.29 9.29
CA PHE A 189 -4.11 -4.52 8.14
C PHE A 189 -3.79 -3.21 7.41
N ARG A 190 -4.80 -2.34 7.26
CA ARG A 190 -4.68 -1.04 6.60
C ARG A 190 -3.62 -0.15 7.25
N ALA A 191 -3.64 -0.01 8.58
CA ALA A 191 -2.64 0.80 9.29
C ALA A 191 -1.20 0.27 9.09
N GLY A 192 -1.04 -1.06 9.06
CA GLY A 192 0.23 -1.71 8.75
C GLY A 192 0.70 -1.43 7.32
N LEU A 193 -0.20 -1.57 6.35
CA LEU A 193 0.11 -1.36 4.94
C LEU A 193 0.46 0.10 4.64
N GLU A 194 -0.33 1.06 5.15
CA GLU A 194 -0.07 2.50 4.99
C GLU A 194 1.29 2.89 5.57
N SER A 195 1.60 2.44 6.80
CA SER A 195 2.89 2.72 7.45
C SER A 195 4.05 2.04 6.73
N GLY A 196 3.85 0.80 6.28
CA GLY A 196 4.86 0.05 5.55
C GLY A 196 5.16 0.64 4.16
N VAL A 197 4.16 1.11 3.43
CA VAL A 197 4.35 1.82 2.14
C VAL A 197 5.05 3.16 2.34
N VAL A 198 4.62 3.95 3.33
CA VAL A 198 5.31 5.21 3.68
C VAL A 198 6.77 4.95 4.06
N GLY A 199 7.01 3.92 4.87
CA GLY A 199 8.36 3.48 5.24
C GLY A 199 9.19 3.05 4.04
N LEU A 200 8.62 2.28 3.11
CA LEU A 200 9.29 1.82 1.89
C LEU A 200 9.72 3.00 1.01
N LEU A 201 8.80 3.93 0.75
CA LEU A 201 9.09 5.12 -0.07
C LEU A 201 10.14 6.02 0.57
N ALA A 202 10.03 6.27 1.88
CA ALA A 202 10.99 7.07 2.61
C ALA A 202 12.37 6.41 2.67
N ALA A 203 12.41 5.09 2.85
CA ALA A 203 13.64 4.33 2.84
C ALA A 203 14.32 4.34 1.47
N LEU A 204 13.56 4.12 0.38
CA LEU A 204 14.07 4.26 -0.99
C LEU A 204 14.66 5.66 -1.22
N ALA A 205 13.95 6.71 -0.82
CA ALA A 205 14.47 8.07 -0.93
C ALA A 205 15.78 8.26 -0.14
N GLY A 206 15.87 7.70 1.08
CA GLY A 206 17.09 7.73 1.88
C GLY A 206 18.27 7.01 1.22
N VAL A 207 18.02 5.81 0.69
CA VAL A 207 19.02 5.04 -0.08
C VAL A 207 19.51 5.85 -1.28
N LEU A 208 18.62 6.43 -2.08
CA LEU A 208 19.02 7.19 -3.28
C LEU A 208 19.78 8.46 -2.92
N VAL A 209 19.36 9.19 -1.88
CA VAL A 209 20.06 10.40 -1.41
C VAL A 209 21.49 10.08 -0.97
N ALA A 210 21.73 8.95 -0.31
CA ALA A 210 23.06 8.51 0.06
C ALA A 210 23.86 7.93 -1.13
N ALA A 211 23.20 7.15 -1.99
CA ALA A 211 23.86 6.44 -3.07
C ALA A 211 24.35 7.35 -4.20
N VAL A 212 23.67 8.48 -4.48
CA VAL A 212 24.11 9.42 -5.53
C VAL A 212 25.51 9.98 -5.27
N PRO A 213 25.81 10.63 -4.12
CA PRO A 213 27.16 11.13 -3.85
C PRO A 213 28.17 9.99 -3.65
N GLU A 214 27.76 8.85 -3.09
CA GLU A 214 28.63 7.70 -2.94
C GLU A 214 29.01 7.09 -4.30
N ALA A 215 28.10 7.02 -5.27
CA ALA A 215 28.40 6.52 -6.61
C ALA A 215 29.48 7.35 -7.32
N VAL A 216 29.46 8.68 -7.11
CA VAL A 216 30.51 9.58 -7.60
C VAL A 216 31.84 9.30 -6.89
N THR A 217 31.80 9.05 -5.59
CA THR A 217 32.99 8.71 -4.78
C THR A 217 33.61 7.40 -5.24
N TRP A 218 32.81 6.34 -5.43
CA TRP A 218 33.27 5.05 -5.95
C TRP A 218 33.87 5.16 -7.35
N TYR A 219 33.26 5.98 -8.21
CA TYR A 219 33.82 6.27 -9.54
C TYR A 219 35.22 6.89 -9.44
N HIS A 220 35.42 7.87 -8.56
CA HIS A 220 36.71 8.56 -8.43
C HIS A 220 37.77 7.73 -7.70
N GLU A 221 37.39 7.01 -6.64
CA GLU A 221 38.35 6.29 -5.79
C GLU A 221 38.67 4.89 -6.32
N ALA A 222 37.69 4.19 -6.89
CA ALA A 222 37.84 2.78 -7.29
C ALA A 222 37.60 2.52 -8.79
N GLY A 223 37.04 3.48 -9.54
CA GLY A 223 36.66 3.25 -10.94
C GLY A 223 35.61 2.15 -11.12
N ALA A 224 34.81 1.89 -10.08
CA ALA A 224 33.88 0.76 -9.98
C ALA A 224 32.44 1.22 -9.76
N TRP A 225 31.47 0.34 -10.03
CA TRP A 225 30.08 0.62 -9.70
C TRP A 225 29.81 0.39 -8.21
N ILE A 226 29.07 1.29 -7.57
CA ILE A 226 28.69 1.15 -6.16
C ILE A 226 27.88 -0.13 -5.88
N LEU A 227 27.17 -0.65 -6.89
CA LEU A 227 26.18 -1.71 -6.74
C LEU A 227 26.82 -3.07 -6.44
N ASP A 228 27.78 -3.46 -7.28
CA ASP A 228 28.49 -4.74 -7.28
C ASP A 228 29.96 -4.60 -6.87
N GLY A 229 30.50 -3.38 -6.93
CA GLY A 229 31.89 -3.07 -6.63
C GLY A 229 32.86 -3.45 -7.72
N ASP A 230 32.34 -3.83 -8.90
CA ASP A 230 33.16 -4.29 -10.01
C ASP A 230 33.52 -3.12 -10.94
N ALA A 231 34.77 -3.14 -11.44
CA ALA A 231 35.20 -2.23 -12.49
C ALA A 231 34.73 -2.78 -13.86
N PRO A 232 33.98 -1.99 -14.67
CA PRO A 232 33.56 -2.44 -15.99
C PRO A 232 34.75 -2.58 -16.94
N MET A 233 34.70 -3.57 -17.86
CA MET A 233 35.80 -3.84 -18.80
C MET A 233 36.21 -2.64 -19.68
N HIS A 234 35.28 -1.73 -19.97
CA HIS A 234 35.52 -0.57 -20.83
C HIS A 234 35.71 0.73 -20.04
N GLY A 235 35.80 0.64 -18.70
CA GLY A 235 35.74 1.80 -17.82
C GLY A 235 34.34 2.42 -17.73
N ILE A 236 34.22 3.44 -16.87
CA ILE A 236 32.99 4.23 -16.69
C ILE A 236 33.20 5.55 -17.44
N ALA A 237 32.30 5.92 -18.36
CA ALA A 237 32.51 7.09 -19.23
C ALA A 237 32.51 8.43 -18.46
N GLY A 238 31.92 8.46 -17.26
CA GLY A 238 31.97 9.60 -16.36
C GLY A 238 31.07 9.46 -15.13
N PRO A 239 31.09 10.45 -14.22
CA PRO A 239 30.34 10.38 -12.96
C PRO A 239 28.82 10.32 -13.17
N GLY A 240 28.30 10.91 -14.24
CA GLY A 240 26.87 10.82 -14.59
C GLY A 240 26.42 9.40 -14.93
N GLU A 241 27.30 8.58 -15.51
CA GLU A 241 27.01 7.19 -15.79
C GLU A 241 27.00 6.34 -14.50
N ALA A 242 27.96 6.58 -13.60
CA ALA A 242 28.00 5.97 -12.27
C ALA A 242 26.71 6.24 -11.47
N VAL A 243 26.26 7.50 -11.45
CA VAL A 243 25.01 7.90 -10.80
C VAL A 243 23.80 7.23 -11.46
N ARG A 244 23.73 7.21 -12.79
CA ARG A 244 22.61 6.58 -13.51
C ARG A 244 22.53 5.08 -13.20
N ASN A 245 23.67 4.38 -13.17
CA ASN A 245 23.74 2.98 -12.80
C ASN A 245 23.26 2.75 -11.36
N ALA A 246 23.71 3.58 -10.41
CA ALA A 246 23.27 3.50 -9.02
C ALA A 246 21.76 3.73 -8.89
N LEU A 247 21.21 4.75 -9.55
CA LEU A 247 19.78 5.07 -9.52
C LEU A 247 18.93 3.94 -10.12
N SER A 248 19.29 3.42 -11.29
CA SER A 248 18.53 2.37 -11.95
C SER A 248 18.63 1.04 -11.20
N GLY A 249 19.85 0.63 -10.86
CA GLY A 249 20.13 -0.62 -10.15
C GLY A 249 19.50 -0.64 -8.77
N LEU A 250 19.74 0.38 -7.94
CA LEU A 250 19.20 0.42 -6.57
C LEU A 250 17.70 0.56 -6.57
N SER A 251 17.10 1.43 -7.39
CA SER A 251 15.65 1.57 -7.42
C SER A 251 14.97 0.26 -7.80
N PHE A 252 15.51 -0.42 -8.83
CA PHE A 252 14.98 -1.70 -9.28
C PHE A 252 15.10 -2.78 -8.20
N PHE A 253 16.33 -3.05 -7.73
CA PHE A 253 16.56 -4.10 -6.75
C PHE A 253 15.84 -3.81 -5.43
N TYR A 254 15.87 -2.57 -4.97
CA TYR A 254 15.23 -2.18 -3.72
C TYR A 254 13.72 -2.36 -3.79
N LEU A 255 13.05 -1.91 -4.86
CA LEU A 255 11.61 -2.09 -5.00
C LEU A 255 11.25 -3.57 -5.16
N LEU A 256 11.97 -4.31 -6.00
CA LEU A 256 11.72 -5.73 -6.22
C LEU A 256 11.84 -6.53 -4.92
N VAL A 257 12.97 -6.38 -4.23
CA VAL A 257 13.26 -7.18 -3.04
C VAL A 257 12.45 -6.68 -1.84
N SER A 258 12.25 -5.36 -1.71
CA SER A 258 11.69 -4.77 -0.47
C SER A 258 10.17 -4.60 -0.47
N ALA A 259 9.52 -4.47 -1.64
CA ALA A 259 8.09 -4.15 -1.69
C ALA A 259 7.14 -5.24 -1.14
N PRO A 260 7.44 -6.55 -1.20
CA PRO A 260 6.57 -7.58 -0.60
C PRO A 260 6.51 -7.51 0.93
N TRP A 261 7.58 -7.07 1.58
CA TRP A 261 7.74 -7.17 3.03
C TRP A 261 6.77 -6.31 3.85
N PRO A 262 6.47 -5.04 3.49
CA PRO A 262 5.38 -4.27 4.10
C PRO A 262 4.05 -5.03 4.13
N VAL A 263 3.69 -5.70 3.03
CA VAL A 263 2.43 -6.44 2.87
C VAL A 263 2.41 -7.65 3.79
N ILE A 264 3.50 -8.43 3.79
CA ILE A 264 3.66 -9.62 4.66
C ILE A 264 3.61 -9.20 6.13
N GLY A 265 4.35 -8.15 6.50
CA GLY A 265 4.36 -7.60 7.86
C GLY A 265 2.97 -7.19 8.32
N ALA A 266 2.26 -6.41 7.49
CA ALA A 266 0.90 -5.98 7.78
C ALA A 266 -0.07 -7.16 7.94
N ALA A 267 0.03 -8.17 7.07
CA ALA A 267 -0.79 -9.39 7.12
C ALA A 267 -0.54 -10.18 8.40
N LEU A 268 0.72 -10.44 8.74
CA LEU A 268 1.12 -11.13 9.97
C LEU A 268 0.68 -10.37 11.24
N GLY A 269 0.69 -9.04 11.20
CA GLY A 269 0.26 -8.20 12.31
C GLY A 269 -1.24 -8.26 12.55
N ALA A 270 -2.03 -8.33 11.46
CA ALA A 270 -3.48 -8.44 11.51
C ALA A 270 -3.97 -9.87 11.82
N TRP A 271 -3.26 -10.91 11.35
CA TRP A 271 -3.71 -12.29 11.41
C TRP A 271 -3.91 -12.84 12.83
N ARG A 272 -3.06 -12.46 13.81
CA ARG A 272 -3.13 -12.97 15.18
C ARG A 272 -4.44 -12.66 15.93
N ARG A 273 -5.30 -11.79 15.40
CA ARG A 273 -6.59 -11.42 16.01
C ARG A 273 -7.77 -12.24 15.52
N ARG A 274 -7.61 -13.06 14.47
CA ARG A 274 -8.69 -13.94 13.97
C ARG A 274 -8.81 -15.24 14.73
N ARG A 275 -8.10 -15.43 15.85
CA ARG A 275 -8.50 -16.50 16.77
C ARG A 275 -9.88 -16.10 17.28
N PRO A 276 -10.94 -16.86 16.95
CA PRO A 276 -12.21 -16.66 17.61
C PRO A 276 -11.86 -16.70 19.08
N GLU A 277 -12.24 -15.66 19.81
CA GLU A 277 -12.49 -15.80 21.23
C GLU A 277 -13.44 -16.99 21.28
N VAL A 278 -12.88 -18.17 21.55
CA VAL A 278 -13.64 -19.41 21.69
C VAL A 278 -14.63 -19.02 22.74
N ALA A 279 -15.86 -18.75 22.31
CA ALA A 279 -16.90 -18.21 23.17
C ALA A 279 -16.84 -19.08 24.39
N ALA A 280 -16.42 -18.50 25.52
CA ALA A 280 -16.33 -19.24 26.76
C ALA A 280 -17.67 -19.95 26.86
N PRO A 281 -17.70 -21.30 26.89
CA PRO A 281 -18.96 -22.02 26.88
C PRO A 281 -19.82 -21.36 27.96
N PRO A 282 -21.04 -20.91 27.61
CA PRO A 282 -21.86 -20.12 28.51
C PRO A 282 -21.82 -20.79 29.87
N ALA A 283 -21.33 -20.08 30.89
CA ALA A 283 -21.08 -20.61 32.23
C ALA A 283 -22.37 -21.17 32.89
N ASP A 284 -23.50 -20.93 32.23
CA ASP A 284 -24.84 -21.31 32.66
C ASP A 284 -25.44 -22.46 31.84
N ALA A 285 -24.67 -23.24 31.06
CA ALA A 285 -25.19 -24.53 30.58
C ALA A 285 -25.33 -25.45 31.80
N PRO A 286 -26.56 -25.67 32.33
CA PRO A 286 -26.72 -26.46 33.53
C PRO A 286 -26.25 -27.88 33.23
N ALA A 287 -25.39 -28.44 34.09
CA ALA A 287 -24.86 -29.79 34.01
C ALA A 287 -25.93 -30.90 34.24
N GLY A 288 -27.20 -30.66 33.90
CA GLY A 288 -28.32 -31.48 34.31
C GLY A 288 -29.40 -31.60 33.25
N SER A 289 -29.21 -32.51 32.29
CA SER A 289 -30.29 -33.40 31.81
C SER A 289 -29.70 -34.53 30.97
N THR A 290 -28.70 -35.24 31.50
CA THR A 290 -28.47 -36.61 31.06
C THR A 290 -29.65 -37.45 31.50
N GLY A 291 -30.55 -37.72 30.55
CA GLY A 291 -31.26 -38.99 30.49
C GLY A 291 -32.52 -39.10 31.33
N SER A 292 -33.66 -38.91 30.66
CA SER A 292 -34.70 -39.91 30.70
C SER A 292 -35.32 -40.03 29.32
N ALA A 293 -35.18 -41.23 28.76
CA ALA A 293 -35.75 -41.66 27.51
C ALA A 293 -37.21 -41.19 27.36
N GLN A 294 -37.50 -40.44 26.30
CA GLN A 294 -38.84 -40.41 25.72
C GLN A 294 -38.78 -40.98 24.31
N THR A 295 -39.27 -42.21 24.28
CA THR A 295 -39.71 -43.05 23.18
C THR A 295 -40.34 -42.24 22.03
N PRO A 296 -40.02 -42.55 20.76
CA PRO A 296 -40.68 -41.93 19.62
C PRO A 296 -42.12 -42.46 19.51
N GLU A 297 -43.10 -41.67 19.98
CA GLU A 297 -44.49 -41.91 19.61
C GLU A 297 -44.72 -41.43 18.17
N LEU A 298 -44.75 -42.42 17.28
CA LEU A 298 -45.42 -42.36 15.99
C LEU A 298 -46.90 -42.02 16.23
N GLY A 299 -47.29 -40.77 15.98
CA GLY A 299 -48.65 -40.28 16.18
C GLY A 299 -49.10 -39.35 15.08
N HIS A 300 -49.77 -39.92 14.08
CA HIS A 300 -50.74 -39.28 13.18
C HIS A 300 -51.33 -37.93 13.67
N ARG A 301 -51.37 -36.91 12.79
CA ARG A 301 -52.64 -36.36 12.28
C ARG A 301 -52.48 -35.21 11.27
N ALA A 302 -53.26 -35.36 10.18
CA ALA A 302 -54.01 -34.35 9.43
C ALA A 302 -53.23 -33.15 8.84
N GLN A 303 -53.04 -33.02 7.52
CA GLN A 303 -54.05 -32.76 6.49
C GLN A 303 -55.16 -31.76 6.89
N ALA A 304 -54.95 -30.50 6.50
CA ALA A 304 -55.99 -29.52 6.14
C ALA A 304 -55.27 -28.44 5.32
N SER A 305 -55.21 -28.51 3.99
CA SER A 305 -56.23 -28.13 3.01
C SER A 305 -56.85 -26.74 3.20
N THR A 306 -56.85 -26.01 2.08
CA THR A 306 -57.82 -24.99 1.59
C THR A 306 -57.69 -23.50 1.92
N GLY A 307 -57.75 -22.71 0.83
CA GLY A 307 -58.15 -21.28 0.74
C GLY A 307 -57.03 -20.39 0.19
N VAL A 308 -56.84 -20.11 -1.10
CA VAL A 308 -57.71 -19.46 -2.11
C VAL A 308 -58.40 -18.18 -1.60
N LEU A 309 -57.92 -17.02 -2.09
CA LEU A 309 -58.65 -15.75 -2.41
C LEU A 309 -57.56 -14.70 -2.74
N ARG A 310 -57.19 -14.39 -3.99
CA ARG A 310 -57.88 -13.63 -5.06
C ARG A 310 -58.48 -12.30 -4.59
N ARG A 311 -57.88 -11.19 -5.04
CA ARG A 311 -58.43 -9.83 -5.30
C ARG A 311 -57.25 -8.96 -5.78
N ALA A 312 -57.36 -8.02 -6.70
CA ALA A 312 -58.28 -7.70 -7.79
C ALA A 312 -57.46 -6.78 -8.71
#